data_AF-A0AAW1L622-F1
#
_entry.id   AF-A0AAW1L622-F1
#
_cell.length_a   1.000
_cell.length_b   1.000
_cell.length_c   1.000
_cell.angle_alpha   90.00
_cell.angle_beta   90.00
_cell.angle_gamma   90.00
#
_symmetry.space_group_name_H-M   'P 1'
#
loop_
_entity.id
_entity.type
_entity.pdbx_description
1 polymer ?
#
loop_
_entity_poly.entity_id
_entity_poly.type
_entity_poly.pdbx_seq_one_letter_code
_entity_poly.pdbx_strand_id
1 'polypeptide(L)'
;MKPSTLWSQYSMLRSTLDIKKGIDMSKYSKLRDSKLRAFLKRQSEGYLPKKSRVFTKEQVDNFLNNALDYSCLMQKVDTFKIKEYICKEFLYSLS
;
A
#
# COMPACT_ATOMS: atom_id res chain seq x y z
N MET A 1 -16.69 1.01 4.24
CA MET A 1 -15.45 1.64 3.72
C MET A 1 -14.27 0.75 4.03
N LYS A 2 -13.18 0.78 3.24
CA LYS A 2 -11.96 0.04 3.59
C LYS A 2 -11.33 0.64 4.86
N PRO A 3 -10.89 -0.16 5.84
CA PRO A 3 -10.23 0.35 7.04
C PRO A 3 -9.03 1.23 6.72
N SER A 4 -8.22 0.87 5.73
CA SER A 4 -7.06 1.67 5.31
C SER A 4 -7.46 3.09 4.92
N THR A 5 -8.53 3.26 4.14
CA THR A 5 -9.06 4.58 3.76
C THR A 5 -9.49 5.38 4.99
N LEU A 6 -10.19 4.74 5.94
CA LEU A 6 -10.67 5.39 7.15
C LEU A 6 -9.51 5.86 8.06
N TRP A 7 -8.48 5.02 8.23
CA TRP A 7 -7.26 5.36 8.96
C TRP A 7 -6.48 6.49 8.27
N SER A 8 -6.40 6.49 6.93
CA SER A 8 -5.75 7.58 6.17
C SER A 8 -6.50 8.90 6.32
N GLN A 9 -7.84 8.88 6.25
CA GLN A 9 -8.66 10.08 6.43
C GLN A 9 -8.53 10.65 7.85
N TYR A 10 -8.54 9.79 8.88
CA TYR A 10 -8.28 10.19 10.25
C TYR A 10 -6.89 10.83 10.39
N SER A 11 -5.87 10.23 9.78
CA SER A 11 -4.49 10.75 9.83
C SER A 11 -4.37 12.11 9.14
N MET A 12 -4.97 12.26 7.95
CA MET A 12 -5.01 13.52 7.21
C MET A 12 -5.71 14.61 8.01
N LEU A 13 -6.85 14.30 8.63
CA LEU A 13 -7.58 15.25 9.46
C LEU A 13 -6.77 15.68 10.68
N ARG A 14 -6.10 14.71 11.33
CA ARG A 14 -5.21 14.98 12.48
C ARG A 14 -4.08 15.92 12.10
N SER A 15 -3.34 15.62 11.03
CA SER A 15 -2.24 16.45 10.55
C SER A 15 -2.71 17.84 10.10
N THR A 16 -3.87 17.92 9.45
CA THR A 16 -4.40 19.21 8.98
C THR A 16 -4.78 20.12 10.16
N LEU A 17 -5.38 19.56 11.21
CA LEU A 17 -5.76 20.31 12.41
C LEU A 17 -4.53 20.77 13.21
N ASP A 18 -3.49 19.93 13.26
CA ASP A 18 -2.21 20.27 13.88
C ASP A 18 -1.54 21.44 13.15
N ILE A 19 -1.40 21.34 11.82
CA ILE A 19 -0.72 22.35 10.99
C ILE A 19 -1.51 23.66 10.90
N LYS A 20 -2.82 23.60 10.62
CA LYS A 20 -3.61 24.82 10.31
C LYS A 20 -4.14 25.55 11.53
N LYS A 21 -4.38 24.85 12.64
CA LYS A 21 -4.98 25.45 13.83
C LYS A 21 -4.02 25.46 15.02
N GLY A 22 -2.82 24.86 14.90
CA GLY A 22 -1.89 24.70 16.01
C GLY A 22 -2.51 23.90 17.16
N ILE A 23 -3.53 23.10 16.86
CA ILE A 23 -4.24 22.34 17.88
C ILE A 23 -3.65 20.95 17.95
N ASP A 24 -2.88 20.72 18.99
CA ASP A 24 -2.44 19.38 19.35
C ASP A 24 -3.68 18.55 19.71
N MET A 25 -4.04 17.64 18.81
CA MET A 25 -5.18 16.74 19.01
C MET A 25 -4.96 15.80 20.21
N SER A 26 -3.73 15.68 20.70
CA SER A 26 -3.37 14.99 21.94
C SER A 26 -3.86 15.73 23.19
N LYS A 27 -4.07 17.06 23.11
CA LYS A 27 -4.71 17.87 24.17
C LYS A 27 -6.22 17.69 24.23
N TYR A 28 -6.85 17.32 23.12
CA TYR A 28 -8.27 16.98 23.10
C TYR A 28 -8.47 15.58 23.70
N SER A 29 -8.45 15.53 25.02
CA SER A 29 -8.68 14.40 25.92
C SER A 29 -8.36 13.02 25.33
N LYS A 30 -7.39 12.33 25.94
CA LYS A 30 -7.10 10.91 25.70
C LYS A 30 -8.38 10.05 25.57
N LEU A 31 -9.48 10.44 26.21
CA LEU A 31 -10.81 9.83 26.13
C LEU A 31 -11.53 9.98 24.77
N ARG A 32 -11.48 11.16 24.12
CA ARG A 32 -12.16 11.37 22.82
C ARG A 32 -11.39 10.72 21.69
N ASP A 33 -10.07 10.84 21.74
CA ASP A 33 -9.14 10.25 20.78
C ASP A 33 -9.08 8.71 20.93
N SER A 34 -9.18 8.17 22.16
CA SER A 34 -9.33 6.72 22.38
C SER A 34 -10.68 6.19 21.93
N LYS A 35 -11.79 6.91 22.17
CA LYS A 35 -13.13 6.53 21.69
C LYS A 35 -13.19 6.50 20.17
N LEU A 36 -12.56 7.48 19.51
CA LEU A 36 -12.47 7.53 18.06
C LEU A 36 -11.64 6.36 17.51
N ARG A 37 -10.45 6.12 18.06
CA ARG A 37 -9.64 4.94 17.69
C ARG A 37 -10.35 3.62 17.93
N ALA A 38 -11.08 3.48 19.04
CA ALA A 38 -11.86 2.28 19.34
C ALA A 38 -12.99 2.07 18.33
N PHE A 39 -13.64 3.15 17.89
CA PHE A 39 -14.61 3.12 16.80
C PHE A 39 -13.96 2.70 15.47
N LEU A 40 -12.82 3.28 15.09
CA LEU A 40 -12.05 2.87 13.90
C LEU A 40 -11.64 1.39 13.94
N LYS A 41 -11.22 0.89 15.12
CA LYS A 41 -10.88 -0.53 15.32
C LYS A 41 -12.08 -1.44 15.11
N ARG A 42 -13.24 -1.14 15.71
CA ARG A 42 -14.48 -1.89 15.50
C ARG A 42 -14.94 -1.91 14.04
N GLN A 43 -14.76 -0.80 13.33
CA GLN A 43 -15.06 -0.73 11.89
C GLN A 43 -14.08 -1.55 11.02
N SER A 44 -12.92 -1.94 11.58
CA SER A 44 -11.95 -2.81 10.91
C SER A 44 -12.11 -4.29 11.27
N GLU A 45 -12.85 -4.62 12.33
CA GLU A 45 -13.11 -6.00 12.74
C GLU A 45 -13.88 -6.74 11.64
N GLY A 46 -13.38 -7.92 11.25
CA GLY A 46 -13.97 -8.72 10.17
C GLY A 46 -13.61 -8.26 8.74
N TYR A 47 -12.84 -7.19 8.56
CA TYR A 47 -12.41 -6.77 7.24
C TYR A 47 -11.38 -7.72 6.64
N LEU A 48 -11.76 -8.40 5.56
CA LEU A 48 -10.83 -9.20 4.76
C LEU A 48 -10.16 -8.31 3.68
N PRO A 49 -8.84 -8.11 3.74
CA PRO A 49 -8.14 -7.32 2.73
C PRO A 49 -8.19 -8.01 1.38
N LYS A 50 -8.73 -7.33 0.37
CA LYS A 50 -8.63 -7.76 -1.03
C LYS A 50 -7.19 -7.51 -1.50
N LYS A 51 -6.33 -8.52 -1.35
CA LYS A 51 -4.98 -8.49 -1.90
C LYS A 51 -5.04 -8.72 -3.42
N SER A 52 -4.13 -8.09 -4.17
CA SER A 52 -3.89 -8.47 -5.55
C SER A 52 -3.37 -9.90 -5.61
N ARG A 53 -3.71 -10.63 -6.68
CA ARG A 53 -3.08 -11.93 -6.92
C ARG A 53 -1.60 -11.68 -7.20
N VAL A 54 -0.74 -12.41 -6.50
CA VAL A 54 0.69 -12.43 -6.79
C VAL A 54 0.90 -13.45 -7.89
N PHE A 55 1.52 -13.04 -8.99
CA PHE A 55 1.85 -13.97 -10.08
C PHE A 55 2.95 -14.92 -9.63
N THR A 56 2.79 -16.21 -9.92
CA THR A 56 3.88 -17.18 -9.74
C THR A 56 4.94 -16.99 -10.81
N LYS A 57 6.17 -17.47 -10.55
CA LYS A 57 7.27 -17.40 -11.53
C LYS A 57 6.86 -17.99 -12.88
N GLU A 58 6.18 -19.14 -12.87
CA GLU A 58 5.66 -19.80 -14.07
C GLU A 58 4.64 -18.94 -14.83
N GLN A 59 3.74 -18.24 -14.12
CA GLN A 59 2.78 -17.34 -14.75
C GLN A 59 3.47 -16.13 -15.40
N VAL A 60 4.50 -15.59 -14.74
CA VAL A 60 5.32 -14.50 -15.29
C VAL A 60 6.10 -14.99 -16.51
N ASP A 61 6.72 -16.16 -16.45
CA ASP A 61 7.52 -16.69 -17.55
C ASP A 61 6.64 -17.10 -18.74
N ASN A 62 5.45 -17.65 -18.49
CA ASN A 62 4.44 -17.91 -19.52
C ASN A 62 3.97 -16.61 -20.19
N PHE A 63 3.76 -15.55 -19.41
CA PHE A 63 3.41 -14.23 -19.94
C PHE A 63 4.54 -13.64 -20.80
N LEU A 64 5.79 -13.74 -20.35
CA LEU A 64 6.94 -13.21 -21.09
C LEU A 64 7.16 -13.96 -22.42
N ASN A 65 7.03 -15.29 -22.42
CA ASN A 65 7.32 -16.11 -23.59
C ASN A 65 6.14 -16.24 -24.57
N ASN A 66 4.90 -16.30 -24.07
CA ASN A 66 3.73 -16.63 -24.90
C ASN A 66 2.75 -15.47 -25.12
N ALA A 67 2.90 -14.32 -24.44
CA ALA A 67 2.02 -13.18 -24.72
C ALA A 67 2.37 -12.55 -26.08
N LEU A 68 1.35 -12.15 -26.83
CA LEU A 68 1.51 -11.51 -28.14
C LEU A 68 2.21 -10.15 -27.98
N ASP A 69 3.34 -9.97 -28.65
CA ASP A 69 4.19 -8.78 -28.48
C ASP A 69 3.46 -7.49 -28.86
N TYR A 70 2.65 -7.48 -29.90
CA TYR A 70 1.98 -6.26 -30.38
C TYR A 70 1.04 -5.62 -29.33
N SER A 71 0.49 -6.39 -28.39
CA SER A 71 -0.43 -5.89 -27.35
C SER A 71 0.25 -5.61 -26.02
N CYS A 72 1.40 -6.24 -25.75
CA CYS A 72 1.96 -6.32 -24.41
C CYS A 72 3.46 -6.00 -24.34
N LEU A 73 4.06 -5.54 -25.44
CA LEU A 73 5.49 -5.27 -25.55
C LEU A 73 6.01 -4.36 -24.43
N MET A 74 5.33 -3.24 -24.17
CA MET A 74 5.76 -2.30 -23.12
C MET A 74 5.78 -2.96 -21.75
N GLN A 75 4.75 -3.75 -21.45
CA GLN A 75 4.60 -4.43 -20.17
C GLN A 75 5.63 -5.57 -19.99
N LYS A 76 6.02 -6.25 -21.08
CA LYS A 76 7.14 -7.21 -21.07
C LYS A 76 8.48 -6.53 -20.80
N VAL A 77 8.75 -5.41 -21.47
CA VAL A 77 10.00 -4.63 -21.31
C VAL A 77 10.12 -4.11 -19.87
N ASP A 78 9.03 -3.59 -19.30
CA ASP A 78 9.04 -3.11 -17.91
C ASP A 78 9.26 -4.26 -16.92
N THR A 79 8.65 -5.42 -17.14
CA THR A 79 8.87 -6.62 -16.31
C THR A 79 10.34 -7.09 -16.35
N PHE A 80 10.96 -7.05 -17.53
CA PHE A 80 12.37 -7.40 -17.69
C PHE A 80 13.30 -6.43 -16.95
N LYS A 81 13.06 -5.12 -17.09
CA LYS A 81 13.83 -4.09 -16.38
C LYS A 81 13.69 -4.21 -14.87
N ILE A 82 12.47 -4.45 -14.35
CA ILE A 82 12.25 -4.62 -12.90
C ILE A 82 13.03 -5.83 -12.37
N LYS A 83 13.05 -6.96 -13.09
CA LYS A 83 13.87 -8.13 -12.73
C LYS A 83 15.37 -7.75 -12.66
N GLU A 84 15.88 -7.01 -13.64
CA GLU A 84 17.28 -6.58 -13.67
C GLU A 84 17.64 -5.65 -12.51
N TYR A 85 16.79 -4.66 -12.19
CA TYR A 85 17.02 -3.72 -11.09
C TYR A 85 17.00 -4.42 -9.73
N ILE A 86 16.04 -5.32 -9.48
CA ILE A 86 15.98 -6.07 -8.22
C ILE A 86 17.21 -6.98 -8.07
N CYS A 87 17.63 -7.66 -9.14
CA CYS A 87 18.85 -8.47 -9.10
C CYS A 87 20.11 -7.62 -8.82
N LYS A 88 20.20 -6.40 -9.37
CA LYS A 88 21.30 -5.48 -9.06
C LYS A 88 21.28 -5.04 -7.59
N GLU A 89 20.15 -4.59 -7.07
CA GLU A 89 20.00 -4.19 -5.65
C GLU A 89 20.35 -5.33 -4.68
N PHE A 90 19.93 -6.56 -4.97
CA PHE A 90 20.28 -7.73 -4.15
C PHE A 90 21.77 -8.09 -4.21
N LEU A 91 22.43 -7.90 -5.36
CA LEU A 91 23.87 -8.14 -5.49
C LEU A 91 24.70 -7.03 -4.82
N TYR A 92 24.26 -5.78 -4.87
CA TYR A 92 24.93 -4.66 -4.18
C TYR A 92 24.78 -4.70 -2.66
N SER A 93 23.74 -5.34 -2.12
CA SER A 93 23.58 -5.53 -0.67
C SER A 93 24.30 -6.76 -0.10
N LEU A 94 24.89 -7.59 -0.97
CA LEU A 94 25.71 -8.75 -0.61
C LEU A 94 27.22 -8.53 -0.83
N SER A 95 27.63 -7.35 -1.31
CA SER A 95 29.03 -6.90 -1.45
C SER A 95 29.38 -5.87 -0.40
#